data_AF-A0A2V7YKG2-F1
#
_entry.id   AF-A0A2V7YKG2-F1
#
_cell.length_a   1.000
_cell.length_b   1.000
_cell.length_c   1.000
_cell.angle_alpha   90.00
_cell.angle_beta   90.00
_cell.angle_gamma   90.00
#
_symmetry.space_group_name_H-M   'P 1'
#
loop_
_entity.id
_entity.type
_entity.pdbx_description
1 polymer ?
#
loop_
_entity_poly.entity_id
_entity_poly.type
_entity_poly.pdbx_seq_one_letter_code
_entity_poly.pdbx_strand_id
1 'polypeptide(L)'
;MSDQPIEPLNAFTKDYLDAVRGEDDPSTSREAETSGPFTLVEQRGMLALYRAWESAAAGDPPLALFHQRETALLFQALWPALGRHDLMQLRPEPSSLGYDLEAAGKVVGSLRSFDPEAVLGAHFLSFLARTPHSLALLVEAAGPTAQKHVGRLLGARVLGEK
;
A
#
# COMPACT_ATOMS: atom_id res chain seq x y z
N MET A 1 -18.56 -49.43 -3.64
CA MET A 1 -18.36 -48.01 -3.32
C MET A 1 -16.87 -47.85 -3.13
N SER A 2 -16.19 -47.35 -4.17
CA SER A 2 -14.73 -47.25 -4.19
C SER A 2 -14.32 -45.99 -3.46
N ASP A 3 -13.54 -46.17 -2.38
CA ASP A 3 -12.94 -45.10 -1.59
C ASP A 3 -11.80 -44.50 -2.41
N GLN A 4 -12.07 -43.38 -3.08
CA GLN A 4 -11.06 -42.60 -3.79
C GLN A 4 -10.31 -41.77 -2.74
N PRO A 5 -8.97 -41.87 -2.65
CA PRO A 5 -8.21 -41.04 -1.73
C PRO A 5 -8.38 -39.57 -2.12
N ILE A 6 -8.91 -38.76 -1.21
CA ILE A 6 -8.98 -37.31 -1.35
C ILE A 6 -7.53 -36.81 -1.35
N GLU A 7 -7.01 -36.41 -2.52
CA GLU A 7 -5.71 -35.76 -2.59
C GLU A 7 -5.74 -34.50 -1.71
N PRO A 8 -4.79 -34.34 -0.77
CA PRO A 8 -4.75 -33.17 0.08
C PRO A 8 -4.52 -31.93 -0.79
N LEU A 9 -5.35 -30.91 -0.57
CA LEU A 9 -5.27 -29.62 -1.26
C LEU A 9 -3.86 -29.03 -1.06
N ASN A 10 -2.99 -29.19 -2.06
CA ASN A 10 -1.60 -28.76 -2.02
C ASN A 10 -1.43 -27.50 -2.88
N ALA A 11 -0.90 -26.42 -2.31
CA ALA A 11 -0.64 -25.15 -2.97
C ALA A 11 0.52 -25.20 -4.00
N PHE A 12 0.91 -26.38 -4.49
CA PHE A 12 1.94 -26.59 -5.50
C PHE A 12 1.58 -27.71 -6.50
N THR A 13 0.29 -28.05 -6.64
CA THR A 13 -0.13 -28.94 -7.74
C THR A 13 0.19 -28.31 -9.08
N LYS A 14 0.33 -29.14 -10.12
CA LYS A 14 0.57 -28.64 -11.48
C LYS A 14 -0.51 -27.65 -11.92
N ASP A 15 -1.77 -27.97 -11.63
CA ASP A 15 -2.91 -27.11 -11.95
C ASP A 15 -2.85 -25.76 -11.21
N TYR A 16 -2.37 -25.74 -9.97
CA TYR A 16 -2.13 -24.50 -9.21
C TYR A 16 -0.98 -23.68 -9.84
N LEU A 17 0.15 -24.32 -10.15
CA LEU A 17 1.31 -23.63 -10.74
C LEU A 17 1.00 -23.11 -12.14
N ASP A 18 0.20 -23.82 -12.93
CA ASP A 18 -0.24 -23.38 -14.24
C ASP A 18 -1.29 -22.25 -14.15
N ALA A 19 -2.11 -22.20 -13.09
CA ALA A 19 -2.99 -21.07 -12.79
C ALA A 19 -2.23 -19.81 -12.35
N VAL A 20 -1.21 -19.96 -11.49
CA VAL A 20 -0.41 -18.84 -10.96
C VAL A 20 0.55 -18.26 -12.01
N ARG A 21 1.04 -19.07 -12.95
CA ARG A 21 1.82 -18.58 -14.11
C ARG A 21 1.06 -17.60 -15.01
N GLY A 22 -0.28 -17.54 -14.89
CA GLY A 22 -1.13 -16.58 -15.59
C GLY A 22 -1.42 -15.30 -14.80
N GLU A 23 -1.03 -15.21 -13.52
CA GLU A 23 -1.09 -13.97 -12.75
C GLU A 23 0.16 -13.13 -13.04
N ASP A 24 -0.03 -11.82 -13.22
CA ASP A 24 1.04 -10.88 -13.57
C ASP A 24 2.19 -10.96 -12.55
N ASP A 25 3.37 -11.38 -13.03
CA ASP A 25 4.62 -11.20 -12.31
C ASP A 25 4.74 -9.71 -11.90
N PRO A 26 5.38 -9.40 -10.75
CA PRO A 26 5.65 -8.01 -10.38
C PRO A 26 6.31 -7.30 -11.55
N SER A 27 5.68 -6.22 -12.01
CA SER A 27 6.07 -5.49 -13.23
C SER A 27 7.49 -4.91 -13.14
N THR A 28 8.02 -4.76 -11.92
CA THR A 28 9.35 -4.25 -11.61
C THR A 28 9.95 -4.97 -10.39
N SER A 29 11.28 -5.04 -10.31
CA SER A 29 12.00 -5.56 -9.12
C SER A 29 11.62 -4.82 -7.84
N ARG A 30 11.32 -3.52 -7.96
CA ARG A 30 10.85 -2.68 -6.85
C ARG A 30 9.43 -3.03 -6.41
N GLU A 31 8.56 -3.43 -7.32
CA GLU A 31 7.24 -3.97 -6.98
C GLU A 31 7.38 -5.28 -6.21
N ALA A 32 8.24 -6.20 -6.64
CA ALA A 32 8.52 -7.44 -5.89
C ALA A 32 9.07 -7.12 -4.48
N GLU A 33 9.94 -6.13 -4.37
CA GLU A 33 10.52 -5.68 -3.10
C GLU A 33 9.53 -4.92 -2.17
N THR A 34 8.35 -4.56 -2.66
CA THR A 34 7.35 -3.83 -1.85
C THR A 34 6.01 -4.56 -1.80
N SER A 35 5.92 -5.69 -2.50
CA SER A 35 4.74 -6.56 -2.51
C SER A 35 4.67 -7.36 -1.21
N GLY A 36 3.48 -7.39 -0.63
CA GLY A 36 3.15 -8.24 0.51
C GLY A 36 2.66 -7.48 1.74
N PRO A 37 2.08 -8.21 2.71
CA PRO A 37 1.80 -7.64 4.02
C PRO A 37 3.12 -7.37 4.75
N PHE A 38 3.17 -6.31 5.55
CA PHE A 38 4.31 -5.97 6.40
C PHE A 38 3.92 -6.05 7.87
N THR A 39 4.86 -6.41 8.72
CA THR A 39 4.65 -6.58 10.15
C THR A 39 5.70 -5.81 10.95
N LEU A 40 5.27 -5.24 12.08
CA LEU A 40 6.16 -4.65 13.07
C LEU A 40 6.39 -5.63 14.22
N VAL A 41 7.66 -5.86 14.55
CA VAL A 41 8.09 -6.75 15.64
C VAL A 41 9.02 -5.98 16.58
N GLU A 42 8.81 -6.10 17.89
CA GLU A 42 9.75 -5.54 18.86
C GLU A 42 11.06 -6.34 18.86
N GLN A 43 12.18 -5.65 18.64
CA GLN A 43 13.51 -6.23 18.62
C GLN A 43 14.51 -5.25 19.24
N ARG A 44 15.18 -5.67 20.31
CA ARG A 44 16.23 -4.89 21.00
C ARG A 44 15.79 -3.47 21.38
N GLY A 45 14.54 -3.30 21.82
CA GLY A 45 13.98 -2.00 22.21
C GLY A 45 13.62 -1.07 21.04
N MET A 46 13.56 -1.60 19.82
CA MET A 46 13.10 -0.91 18.61
C MET A 46 11.98 -1.71 17.95
N LEU A 47 11.25 -1.07 17.03
CA LEU A 47 10.26 -1.69 16.17
C LEU A 47 10.90 -1.99 14.82
N ALA A 48 10.99 -3.27 14.51
CA ALA A 48 11.52 -3.79 13.27
C ALA A 48 10.41 -4.03 12.26
N LEU A 49 10.53 -3.44 11.07
CA LEU A 49 9.64 -3.66 9.94
C LEU A 49 10.15 -4.83 9.12
N TYR A 50 9.29 -5.85 8.96
CA TYR A 50 9.55 -7.04 8.17
C TYR A 50 8.47 -7.21 7.11
N ARG A 51 8.79 -7.95 6.05
CA ARG A 51 7.75 -8.60 5.25
C ARG A 51 7.09 -9.70 6.07
N ALA A 52 5.86 -10.05 5.71
CA ALA A 52 5.12 -11.10 6.41
C ALA A 52 5.81 -12.49 6.44
N TRP A 53 6.74 -12.76 5.53
CA TRP A 53 7.49 -14.02 5.47
C TRP A 53 8.93 -13.93 6.00
N GLU A 54 9.39 -12.74 6.41
CA GLU A 54 10.71 -12.53 7.01
C GLU A 54 10.60 -12.51 8.53
N SER A 55 11.65 -12.94 9.23
CA SER A 55 11.67 -12.82 10.69
C SER A 55 13.08 -12.79 11.29
N ALA A 56 13.21 -12.14 12.45
CA ALA A 56 14.43 -12.20 13.25
C ALA A 56 14.81 -13.63 13.66
N ALA A 57 13.83 -14.51 13.88
CA ALA A 57 14.05 -15.90 14.27
C ALA A 57 14.71 -16.73 13.16
N ALA A 58 14.40 -16.43 11.90
CA ALA A 58 15.04 -17.03 10.73
C ALA A 58 16.39 -16.37 10.38
N GLY A 59 16.76 -15.29 11.07
CA GLY A 59 18.00 -14.55 10.82
C GLY A 59 17.87 -13.48 9.72
N ASP A 60 16.64 -13.17 9.28
CA ASP A 60 16.41 -12.17 8.24
C ASP A 60 16.69 -10.75 8.77
N PRO A 61 17.33 -9.88 7.95
CA PRO A 61 17.48 -8.48 8.29
C PRO A 61 16.12 -7.76 8.16
N PRO A 62 15.79 -6.83 9.07
CA PRO A 62 14.59 -6.00 8.92
C PRO A 62 14.77 -5.00 7.78
N LEU A 63 13.66 -4.60 7.16
CA LEU A 63 13.62 -3.53 6.16
C LEU A 63 13.94 -2.17 6.78
N ALA A 64 13.51 -1.96 8.03
CA ALA A 64 13.75 -0.74 8.78
C ALA A 64 13.62 -0.97 10.29
N LEU A 65 14.25 -0.10 11.09
CA LEU A 65 14.17 -0.08 12.55
C LEU A 65 13.72 1.31 13.01
N PHE A 66 12.77 1.36 13.95
CA PHE A 66 12.21 2.61 14.46
C PHE A 66 12.21 2.62 16.00
N HIS A 67 12.47 3.79 16.59
CA HIS A 67 12.27 4.00 18.03
C HIS A 67 10.82 4.35 18.38
N GLN A 68 10.12 5.01 17.47
CA GLN A 68 8.76 5.52 17.70
C GLN A 68 7.76 4.68 16.93
N ARG A 69 6.67 4.33 17.61
CA ARG A 69 5.63 3.46 17.07
C ARG A 69 4.86 4.15 15.94
N GLU A 70 4.58 5.43 16.11
CA GLU A 70 3.86 6.26 15.15
C GLU A 70 4.62 6.30 13.82
N THR A 71 5.93 6.53 13.85
CA THR A 71 6.78 6.49 12.65
C THR A 71 6.81 5.11 12.02
N ALA A 72 6.93 4.05 12.83
CA ALA A 72 6.94 2.68 12.33
C ALA A 72 5.63 2.33 11.58
N LEU A 73 4.48 2.75 12.12
CA LEU A 73 3.17 2.56 11.50
C LEU A 73 3.04 3.33 10.17
N LEU A 74 3.55 4.56 10.09
CA LEU A 74 3.54 5.32 8.84
C LEU A 74 4.31 4.58 7.74
N PHE A 75 5.48 4.03 8.08
CA PHE A 75 6.29 3.26 7.15
C PHE A 75 5.62 1.94 6.78
N GLN A 76 5.04 1.21 7.74
CA GLN A 76 4.27 0.00 7.48
C GLN A 76 3.07 0.25 6.56
N ALA A 77 2.37 1.37 6.75
CA ALA A 77 1.22 1.76 5.92
C ALA A 77 1.62 2.09 4.47
N LEU A 78 2.75 2.79 4.32
CA LEU A 78 3.24 3.30 3.03
C LEU A 78 3.99 2.23 2.21
N TRP A 79 4.71 1.32 2.85
CA TRP A 79 5.62 0.39 2.17
C TRP A 79 4.98 -0.37 1.00
N PRO A 80 3.74 -0.90 1.11
CA PRO A 80 3.04 -1.55 -0.01
C PRO A 80 2.85 -0.69 -1.25
N ALA A 81 2.97 0.64 -1.14
CA ALA A 81 2.82 1.58 -2.24
C ALA A 81 4.15 1.83 -2.98
N LEU A 82 5.31 1.62 -2.34
CA LEU A 82 6.59 2.17 -2.79
C LEU A 82 7.15 1.57 -4.09
N GLY A 83 6.55 0.51 -4.63
CA GLY A 83 6.92 -0.08 -5.93
C GLY A 83 5.73 -0.38 -6.83
N ARG A 84 4.53 0.11 -6.50
CA ARG A 84 3.38 -0.01 -7.39
C ARG A 84 3.51 0.96 -8.56
N HIS A 85 2.89 0.60 -9.68
CA HIS A 85 2.74 1.54 -10.78
C HIS A 85 2.01 2.81 -10.32
N ASP A 86 2.52 3.96 -10.75
CA ASP A 86 1.89 5.24 -10.49
C ASP A 86 0.45 5.23 -11.02
N LEU A 87 -0.50 5.43 -10.12
CA LEU A 87 -1.93 5.54 -10.44
C LEU A 87 -2.23 6.79 -11.29
N MET A 88 -1.34 7.76 -11.26
CA MET A 88 -1.48 9.05 -11.91
C MET A 88 -0.17 9.44 -12.59
N GLN A 89 -0.26 10.09 -13.74
CA GLN A 89 0.89 10.56 -14.49
C GLN A 89 0.66 12.00 -14.94
N LEU A 90 1.69 12.82 -14.87
CA LEU A 90 1.64 14.19 -15.37
C LEU A 90 2.26 14.25 -16.76
N ARG A 91 1.49 14.71 -17.75
CA ARG A 91 2.04 14.90 -19.10
C ARG A 91 3.04 16.07 -19.11
N PRO A 92 4.23 15.90 -19.67
CA PRO A 92 5.25 16.95 -19.69
C PRO A 92 4.94 18.08 -20.68
N GLU A 93 4.13 17.81 -21.71
CA GLU A 93 3.67 18.83 -22.64
C GLU A 93 2.45 19.59 -22.08
N PRO A 94 2.52 20.93 -21.97
CA PRO A 94 1.38 21.72 -21.51
C PRO A 94 0.29 21.82 -22.58
N SER A 95 -0.96 21.66 -22.15
CA SER A 95 -2.19 21.97 -22.87
C SER A 95 -2.63 23.42 -22.62
N SER A 96 -3.77 23.82 -23.19
CA SER A 96 -4.36 25.16 -22.98
C SER A 96 -4.73 25.47 -21.52
N LEU A 97 -4.84 24.45 -20.66
CA LEU A 97 -5.22 24.57 -19.25
C LEU A 97 -4.08 24.30 -18.27
N GLY A 98 -2.85 24.07 -18.75
CA GLY A 98 -1.71 23.64 -17.94
C GLY A 98 -1.22 22.25 -18.33
N TYR A 99 -0.77 21.45 -17.37
CA TYR A 99 -0.22 20.12 -17.58
C TYR A 99 -1.28 19.06 -17.25
N ASP A 100 -1.61 18.23 -18.23
CA ASP A 100 -2.67 17.24 -18.09
C ASP A 100 -2.27 16.15 -17.09
N LEU A 101 -3.13 15.91 -16.10
CA LEU A 101 -3.01 14.81 -15.15
C LEU A 101 -3.83 13.63 -15.67
N GLU A 102 -3.19 12.48 -15.87
CA GLU A 102 -3.83 11.27 -16.35
C GLU A 102 -3.94 10.21 -15.27
N ALA A 103 -5.05 9.46 -15.27
CA ALA A 103 -5.22 8.26 -14.48
C ALA A 103 -5.94 7.21 -15.33
N ALA A 104 -5.47 5.95 -15.30
CA ALA A 104 -6.02 4.85 -16.08
C ALA A 104 -6.22 5.19 -17.58
N GLY A 105 -5.24 5.90 -18.18
CA GLY A 105 -5.25 6.29 -19.59
C GLY A 105 -6.23 7.40 -19.96
N LYS A 106 -6.80 8.13 -19.00
CA LYS A 106 -7.70 9.25 -19.23
C LYS A 106 -7.20 10.50 -18.52
N VAL A 107 -7.37 11.67 -19.15
CA VAL A 107 -7.16 12.96 -18.50
C VAL A 107 -8.22 13.16 -17.42
N VAL A 108 -7.79 13.28 -16.17
CA VAL A 108 -8.65 13.46 -14.99
C VAL A 108 -8.55 14.86 -14.37
N GLY A 109 -7.61 15.69 -14.86
CA GLY A 109 -7.45 17.06 -14.42
C GLY A 109 -6.30 17.76 -15.14
N SER A 110 -6.01 18.98 -14.72
CA SER A 110 -4.84 19.75 -15.16
C SER A 110 -4.21 20.47 -13.97
N LEU A 111 -2.89 20.48 -13.90
CA LEU A 111 -2.11 21.31 -12.98
C LEU A 111 -1.59 22.54 -13.72
N ARG A 112 -1.65 23.72 -13.09
CA ARG A 112 -1.13 24.95 -13.71
C ARG A 112 0.38 24.85 -14.01
N SER A 113 1.14 24.17 -13.15
CA SER A 113 2.58 24.00 -13.24
C SER A 113 2.92 22.51 -13.32
N PHE A 114 4.04 22.19 -13.97
CA PHE A 114 4.56 20.82 -13.98
C PHE A 114 5.14 20.49 -12.60
N ASP A 115 4.40 19.70 -11.82
CA ASP A 115 4.77 19.33 -10.45
C ASP A 115 4.66 17.82 -10.25
N PRO A 116 5.73 17.06 -10.57
CA PRO A 116 5.77 15.62 -10.36
C PRO A 116 5.70 15.21 -8.89
N GLU A 117 6.16 16.05 -7.96
CA GLU A 117 6.15 15.75 -6.53
C GLU A 117 4.73 15.76 -5.98
N ALA A 118 3.90 16.72 -6.41
CA ALA A 118 2.48 16.75 -6.07
C ALA A 118 1.75 15.49 -6.60
N VAL A 119 2.09 15.03 -7.81
CA VAL A 119 1.49 13.82 -8.40
C VAL A 119 1.94 12.56 -7.67
N LEU A 120 3.21 12.46 -7.29
CA LEU A 120 3.73 11.37 -6.46
C LEU A 120 3.04 11.36 -5.07
N GLY A 121 2.87 12.52 -4.45
CA GLY A 121 2.13 12.65 -3.20
C GLY A 121 0.67 12.18 -3.35
N ALA A 122 0.00 12.59 -4.43
CA ALA A 122 -1.36 12.15 -4.74
C ALA A 122 -1.41 10.63 -4.96
N HIS A 123 -0.39 10.02 -5.58
CA HIS A 123 -0.32 8.58 -5.79
C HIS A 123 -0.35 7.83 -4.45
N PHE A 124 0.51 8.21 -3.51
CA PHE A 124 0.53 7.58 -2.18
C PHE A 124 -0.77 7.80 -1.41
N LEU A 125 -1.33 9.02 -1.44
CA LEU A 125 -2.62 9.28 -0.80
C LEU A 125 -3.76 8.44 -1.39
N SER A 126 -3.79 8.30 -2.72
CA SER A 126 -4.77 7.46 -3.43
C SER A 126 -4.61 5.98 -3.06
N PHE A 127 -3.37 5.48 -2.97
CA PHE A 127 -3.08 4.12 -2.53
C PHE A 127 -3.58 3.86 -1.10
N LEU A 128 -3.22 4.74 -0.15
CA LEU A 128 -3.62 4.64 1.24
C LEU A 128 -5.15 4.64 1.38
N ALA A 129 -5.84 5.57 0.69
CA ALA A 129 -7.30 5.67 0.71
C ALA A 129 -8.02 4.43 0.16
N ARG A 130 -7.37 3.68 -0.75
CA ARG A 130 -7.94 2.49 -1.40
C ARG A 130 -7.57 1.18 -0.71
N THR A 131 -6.68 1.22 0.28
CA THR A 131 -6.18 0.04 0.98
C THR A 131 -6.61 0.09 2.45
N PRO A 132 -7.68 -0.61 2.84
CA PRO A 132 -8.24 -0.51 4.19
C PRO A 132 -7.22 -0.76 5.31
N HIS A 133 -6.29 -1.71 5.11
CA HIS A 133 -5.24 -2.00 6.07
C HIS A 133 -4.27 -0.82 6.24
N SER A 134 -3.74 -0.27 5.14
CA SER A 134 -2.86 0.90 5.19
C SER A 134 -3.57 2.14 5.75
N LEU A 135 -4.85 2.34 5.40
CA LEU A 135 -5.65 3.42 5.96
C LEU A 135 -5.82 3.26 7.48
N ALA A 136 -6.09 2.03 7.95
CA ALA A 136 -6.20 1.76 9.38
C ALA A 136 -4.90 2.04 10.12
N LEU A 137 -3.75 1.61 9.58
CA LEU A 137 -2.43 1.91 10.14
C LEU A 137 -2.14 3.43 10.19
N LEU A 138 -2.53 4.18 9.14
CA LEU A 138 -2.40 5.63 9.12
C LEU A 138 -3.27 6.30 10.21
N VAL A 139 -4.54 5.88 10.32
CA VAL A 139 -5.47 6.39 11.33
C VAL A 139 -5.01 6.00 12.75
N GLU A 140 -4.41 4.83 12.90
CA GLU A 140 -3.78 4.38 14.14
C GLU A 140 -2.58 5.25 14.51
N ALA A 141 -1.68 5.50 13.55
CA ALA A 141 -0.50 6.35 13.73
C ALA A 141 -0.86 7.79 14.14
N ALA A 142 -2.01 8.29 13.68
CA ALA A 142 -2.52 9.61 14.04
C ALA A 142 -2.94 9.72 15.52
N GLY A 143 -3.17 8.59 16.20
CA GLY A 143 -3.51 8.52 17.61
C GLY A 143 -4.97 8.89 17.95
N PRO A 144 -5.38 8.67 19.21
CA PRO A 144 -6.79 8.68 19.62
C PRO A 144 -7.46 10.06 19.49
N THR A 145 -6.70 11.15 19.67
CA THR A 145 -7.23 12.52 19.52
C THR A 145 -7.59 12.80 18.06
N ALA A 146 -6.68 12.51 17.13
CA ALA A 146 -6.94 12.69 15.71
C ALA A 146 -8.09 11.79 15.24
N GLN A 147 -8.14 10.54 15.67
CA GLN A 147 -9.25 9.61 15.37
C GLN A 147 -10.62 10.16 15.77
N LYS A 148 -10.74 10.71 17.00
CA LYS A 148 -11.98 11.35 17.47
C LYS A 148 -12.37 12.54 16.59
N HIS A 149 -11.40 13.39 16.23
CA HIS A 149 -11.67 14.55 15.37
C HIS A 149 -12.05 14.14 13.95
N VAL A 150 -11.36 13.16 13.37
CA VAL A 150 -11.69 12.59 12.06
C VAL A 150 -13.13 12.04 12.09
N GLY A 151 -13.49 11.26 13.11
CA GLY A 151 -14.84 10.75 13.29
C GLY A 151 -15.89 11.86 13.34
N ARG A 152 -15.64 12.95 14.08
CA ARG A 152 -16.54 14.11 14.12
C ARG A 152 -16.67 14.78 12.75
N LEU A 153 -15.57 15.02 12.06
CA LEU A 153 -15.55 15.67 10.74
C LEU A 153 -16.30 14.83 9.70
N LEU A 154 -16.09 13.51 9.70
CA LEU A 154 -16.81 12.59 8.81
C LEU A 154 -18.29 12.53 9.18
N GLY A 155 -18.62 12.45 10.48
CA GLY A 155 -20.00 12.47 10.97
C GLY A 155 -20.76 13.71 10.52
N ALA A 156 -20.20 14.91 10.71
CA ALA A 156 -20.82 16.16 10.27
C ALA A 156 -21.08 16.18 8.75
N ARG A 157 -20.12 15.68 7.94
CA ARG A 157 -20.25 15.62 6.48
C ARG A 157 -21.31 14.62 6.00
N VAL A 158 -21.41 13.47 6.65
CA VAL A 158 -22.32 12.39 6.23
C VAL A 158 -23.74 12.58 6.77
N LEU A 159 -23.86 13.08 8.00
CA LEU A 159 -25.14 13.24 8.70
C LEU A 159 -25.77 14.62 8.52
N GLY A 160 -25.08 15.55 7.86
CA GLY A 160 -25.65 16.84 7.44
C GLY A 160 -25.78 17.89 8.54
N GLU A 161 -25.08 17.74 9.66
CA GLU A 161 -24.97 18.80 10.66
C GLU A 161 -24.03 19.90 10.13
N LYS A 162 -24.63 20.95 9.55
CA LYS A 162 -23.97 22.21 9.23
C LYS A 162 -23.68 23.02 10.50
#